data_AF-A0A2A2JEE2-F1
#
_entry.id   AF-A0A2A2JEE2-F1
#
_cell.length_a   1.000
_cell.length_b   1.000
_cell.length_c   1.000
_cell.angle_alpha   90.00
_cell.angle_beta   90.00
_cell.angle_gamma   90.00
#
_symmetry.space_group_name_H-M   'P 1'
#
loop_
_entity.id
_entity.type
_entity.pdbx_description
1 polymer ?
#
loop_
_entity_poly.entity_id
_entity_poly.type
_entity_poly.pdbx_seq_one_letter_code
_entity_poly.pdbx_strand_id
1 'polypeptide(L)'
;MRFSAVMNDSAAIDQFATYLTQVNRMCKKNCCVKIQPNGMTFMSSGNMSESGHWFCLFISKDGHLFRSFSFAGLDPSDPEKNYIYLEFALDEMSRMLNKDHHHMKLKLANNSHIGPYLRVELQSPCSDLIVHEFMVRIIPSRSWDLYRQPTIGHLKMSIYMPPSKQILRLLHSLKSMKAKFVKFRSNNEGEMYIESNTDQGQLSAYFSELQNDRIESDSQEDFATVRLMTNSVHQFYSALPPLTRIKLNTITDRMAEFKTFSHEEDAKIVFVVGNITE
;
A
#
# COMPACT_ATOMS: atom_id res chain seq x y z
N MET A 1 3.38 -12.02 -23.26
CA MET A 1 3.58 -11.00 -22.22
C MET A 1 4.91 -10.29 -22.42
N ARG A 2 4.92 -8.95 -22.36
CA ARG A 2 6.12 -8.11 -22.41
C ARG A 2 5.93 -6.93 -21.47
N PHE A 3 6.99 -6.51 -20.80
CA PHE A 3 6.98 -5.32 -19.95
C PHE A 3 8.33 -4.62 -19.99
N SER A 4 8.31 -3.30 -20.14
CA SER A 4 9.47 -2.44 -19.90
C SER A 4 9.04 -1.07 -19.39
N ALA A 5 9.69 -0.58 -18.35
CA ALA A 5 9.50 0.77 -17.83
C ALA A 5 10.85 1.46 -17.63
N VAL A 6 10.91 2.76 -17.85
CA VAL A 6 12.14 3.56 -17.75
C VAL A 6 11.89 4.80 -16.91
N MET A 7 12.83 5.09 -16.01
CA MET A 7 12.93 6.31 -15.20
C MET A 7 14.29 6.96 -15.51
N ASN A 8 14.30 8.26 -15.79
CA ASN A 8 15.48 9.02 -16.25
C ASN A 8 15.84 10.19 -15.32
N ASP A 9 15.34 10.14 -14.08
CA ASP A 9 15.54 11.20 -13.10
C ASP A 9 15.80 10.59 -11.73
N SER A 10 16.75 11.20 -10.99
CA SER A 10 17.12 10.76 -9.65
C SER A 10 15.95 10.90 -8.69
N ALA A 11 15.18 11.99 -8.77
CA ALA A 11 14.05 12.20 -7.88
C ALA A 11 12.97 11.12 -8.08
N ALA A 12 12.71 10.74 -9.33
CA ALA A 12 11.79 9.63 -9.64
C ALA A 12 12.29 8.30 -9.06
N ILE A 13 13.58 8.00 -9.19
CA ILE A 13 14.16 6.75 -8.66
C ILE A 13 14.12 6.73 -7.13
N ASP A 14 14.45 7.85 -6.47
CA ASP A 14 14.38 7.98 -5.01
C ASP A 14 12.95 7.83 -4.48
N GLN A 15 11.97 8.38 -5.20
CA GLN A 15 10.56 8.21 -4.89
C GLN A 15 10.09 6.77 -5.10
N PHE A 16 10.52 6.12 -6.19
CA PHE A 16 10.26 4.70 -6.41
C PHE A 16 10.89 3.82 -5.31
N ALA A 17 12.13 4.11 -4.88
CA ALA A 17 12.79 3.43 -3.77
C ALA A 17 12.03 3.62 -2.45
N THR A 18 11.48 4.82 -2.22
CA THR A 18 10.63 5.12 -1.06
C THR A 18 9.35 4.27 -1.09
N TYR A 19 8.70 4.14 -2.24
CA TYR A 19 7.55 3.27 -2.43
C TYR A 19 7.85 1.80 -2.17
N LEU A 20 8.97 1.28 -2.68
CA LEU A 20 9.38 -0.09 -2.41
C LEU A 20 9.66 -0.33 -0.93
N THR A 21 10.27 0.64 -0.25
CA THR A 21 10.48 0.57 1.21
C THR A 21 9.16 0.48 1.97
N GLN A 22 8.15 1.23 1.56
CA GLN A 22 6.80 1.17 2.15
C GLN A 22 6.19 -0.23 1.94
N VAL A 23 6.21 -0.73 0.70
CA VAL A 23 5.67 -2.06 0.35
C VAL A 23 6.40 -3.14 1.13
N ASN A 24 7.72 -3.06 1.27
CA ASN A 24 8.53 -4.05 1.95
C ASN A 24 8.23 -4.13 3.46
N ARG A 25 7.92 -2.99 4.09
CA ARG A 25 7.44 -2.97 5.49
C ARG A 25 6.07 -3.62 5.66
N MET A 26 5.25 -3.67 4.60
CA MET A 26 3.92 -4.28 4.62
C MET A 26 3.95 -5.76 4.20
N CYS A 27 4.78 -6.12 3.22
CA CYS A 27 4.86 -7.46 2.63
C CYS A 27 6.03 -8.24 3.24
N LYS A 28 5.75 -9.20 4.13
CA LYS A 28 6.80 -9.82 4.97
C LYS A 28 7.81 -10.74 4.25
N LYS A 29 7.65 -11.07 2.96
CA LYS A 29 8.59 -11.92 2.17
C LYS A 29 8.48 -11.71 0.66
N ASN A 30 7.33 -12.05 0.08
CA ASN A 30 7.09 -11.95 -1.36
C ASN A 30 6.05 -10.86 -1.63
N CYS A 31 6.32 -10.02 -2.62
CA CYS A 31 5.35 -9.06 -3.11
C CYS A 31 4.75 -9.60 -4.41
N CYS A 32 3.43 -9.55 -4.53
CA CYS A 32 2.78 -9.69 -5.83
C CYS A 32 2.76 -8.32 -6.51
N VAL A 33 3.13 -8.27 -7.78
CA VAL A 33 3.05 -7.07 -8.60
C VAL A 33 2.13 -7.36 -9.78
N LYS A 34 1.08 -6.56 -9.90
CA LYS A 34 0.18 -6.54 -11.05
C LYS A 34 0.61 -5.42 -11.97
N ILE A 35 1.01 -5.75 -13.18
CA ILE A 35 1.26 -4.77 -14.25
C ILE A 35 0.01 -4.70 -15.13
N GLN A 36 -0.45 -3.48 -15.35
CA GLN A 36 -1.72 -3.19 -16.00
C GLN A 36 -1.60 -1.96 -16.91
N PRO A 37 -2.57 -1.71 -17.82
CA PRO A 37 -2.45 -0.65 -18.81
C PRO A 37 -2.27 0.76 -18.25
N ASN A 38 -2.73 1.02 -17.03
CA ASN A 38 -2.65 2.34 -16.37
C ASN A 38 -1.50 2.44 -15.35
N GLY A 39 -0.66 1.40 -15.18
CA GLY A 39 0.46 1.44 -14.25
C GLY A 39 0.78 0.10 -13.61
N MET A 40 1.29 0.14 -12.39
CA MET A 40 1.66 -1.06 -11.64
C MET A 40 1.13 -1.02 -10.21
N THR A 41 0.70 -2.17 -9.71
CA THR A 41 0.19 -2.32 -8.34
C THR A 41 1.01 -3.35 -7.58
N PHE A 42 1.63 -2.93 -6.49
CA PHE A 42 2.28 -3.79 -5.51
C PHE A 42 1.25 -4.22 -4.47
N MET A 43 1.15 -5.50 -4.18
CA MET A 43 0.14 -6.08 -3.30
C MET A 43 0.77 -7.10 -2.36
N SER A 44 0.26 -7.16 -1.14
CA SER A 44 0.62 -8.22 -0.19
C SER A 44 0.23 -9.59 -0.74
N SER A 45 1.14 -10.56 -0.61
CA SER A 45 0.81 -11.97 -0.83
C SER A 45 0.02 -12.50 0.36
N GLY A 46 -1.29 -12.66 0.20
CA GLY A 46 -2.17 -13.15 1.26
C GLY A 46 -3.58 -12.58 1.17
N ASN A 47 -4.56 -13.40 1.52
CA ASN A 47 -5.95 -12.97 1.66
C ASN A 47 -6.16 -12.32 3.04
N MET A 48 -7.23 -11.53 3.18
CA MET A 48 -7.61 -10.87 4.44
C MET A 48 -7.74 -11.87 5.62
N SER A 49 -8.11 -13.13 5.35
CA SER A 49 -8.27 -14.17 6.36
C SER A 49 -6.95 -14.64 6.99
N GLU A 50 -5.85 -14.62 6.24
CA GLU A 50 -4.54 -15.10 6.72
C GLU A 50 -3.75 -14.01 7.45
N SER A 51 -3.76 -12.78 6.93
CA SER A 51 -2.96 -11.65 7.43
C SER A 51 -3.74 -10.67 8.32
N GLY A 52 -5.07 -10.75 8.34
CA GLY A 52 -5.95 -9.77 9.00
C GLY A 52 -5.91 -8.37 8.36
N HIS A 53 -5.29 -8.24 7.19
CA HIS A 53 -5.22 -7.00 6.42
C HIS A 53 -4.92 -7.28 4.93
N TRP A 54 -5.35 -6.38 4.06
CA TRP A 54 -5.01 -6.34 2.65
C TRP A 54 -4.37 -4.99 2.33
N PHE A 55 -3.24 -5.01 1.63
CA PHE A 55 -2.48 -3.82 1.29
C PHE A 55 -2.21 -3.78 -0.22
N CYS A 56 -2.40 -2.60 -0.82
CA CYS A 56 -1.87 -2.31 -2.14
C CYS A 56 -1.28 -0.91 -2.24
N LEU A 57 -0.24 -0.78 -3.07
CA LEU A 57 0.27 0.47 -3.59
C LEU A 57 0.11 0.45 -5.11
N PHE A 58 -0.71 1.36 -5.64
CA PHE A 58 -0.79 1.62 -7.07
C PHE A 58 0.12 2.78 -7.44
N ILE A 59 0.87 2.62 -8.53
CA ILE A 59 1.69 3.66 -9.14
C ILE A 59 1.20 3.86 -10.58
N SER A 60 0.78 5.09 -10.89
CA SER A 60 0.28 5.48 -12.20
C SER A 60 1.39 5.51 -13.25
N LYS A 61 1.09 5.05 -14.47
CA LYS A 61 2.01 5.22 -15.62
C LYS A 61 2.09 6.67 -16.09
N ASP A 62 1.03 7.45 -15.86
CA ASP A 62 0.88 8.83 -16.35
C ASP A 62 1.45 9.84 -15.35
N GLY A 63 1.97 9.35 -14.22
CA GLY A 63 2.65 10.16 -13.23
C GLY A 63 4.09 10.51 -13.61
N HIS A 64 4.74 11.31 -12.78
CA HIS A 64 6.10 11.81 -13.07
C HIS A 64 7.20 10.74 -13.02
N LEU A 65 6.92 9.55 -12.45
CA LEU A 65 7.93 8.51 -12.28
C LEU A 65 8.44 7.94 -13.62
N PHE A 66 7.53 7.53 -14.49
CA PHE A 66 7.88 6.77 -15.68
C PHE A 66 8.04 7.69 -16.89
N ARG A 67 9.24 7.74 -17.45
CA ARG A 67 9.49 8.39 -18.74
C ARG A 67 8.92 7.57 -19.90
N SER A 68 8.97 6.24 -19.78
CA SER A 68 8.32 5.34 -20.73
C SER A 68 7.78 4.13 -20.00
N PHE A 69 6.62 3.65 -20.43
CA PHE A 69 5.96 2.47 -19.88
C PHE A 69 5.36 1.68 -21.04
N SER A 70 5.93 0.51 -21.32
CA SER A 70 5.52 -0.40 -22.39
C SER A 70 5.08 -1.72 -21.78
N PHE A 71 3.90 -2.17 -22.17
CA PHE A 71 3.26 -3.33 -21.59
C PHE A 71 2.44 -4.08 -22.64
N ALA A 72 2.49 -5.40 -22.59
CA ALA A 72 1.59 -6.30 -23.30
C ALA A 72 1.28 -7.48 -22.38
N GLY A 73 0.02 -7.61 -21.94
CA GLY A 73 -0.43 -8.61 -20.99
C GLY A 73 -0.56 -10.02 -21.57
N LEU A 74 -1.41 -10.82 -20.92
CA LEU A 74 -1.72 -12.17 -21.38
C LEU A 74 -2.53 -12.15 -22.67
N ASP A 75 -3.61 -11.36 -22.69
CA ASP A 75 -4.47 -11.19 -23.86
C ASP A 75 -4.73 -9.70 -24.13
N PRO A 76 -4.12 -9.11 -25.18
CA PRO A 76 -4.35 -7.71 -25.55
C PRO A 76 -5.77 -7.43 -26.06
N SER A 77 -6.51 -8.46 -26.50
CA SER A 77 -7.86 -8.32 -27.06
C SER A 77 -8.96 -8.35 -25.99
N ASP A 78 -8.66 -8.91 -24.81
CA ASP A 78 -9.56 -8.99 -23.66
C ASP A 78 -9.05 -8.09 -22.50
N PRO A 79 -9.63 -6.90 -22.28
CA PRO A 79 -9.19 -5.97 -21.23
C PRO A 79 -9.19 -6.58 -19.82
N GLU A 80 -10.08 -7.54 -19.54
CA GLU A 80 -10.18 -8.22 -18.24
C GLU A 80 -9.03 -9.21 -18.02
N LYS A 81 -8.33 -9.61 -19.09
CA LYS A 81 -7.18 -10.52 -19.05
C LYS A 81 -5.87 -9.87 -19.47
N ASN A 82 -5.88 -8.60 -19.81
CA ASN A 82 -4.68 -7.87 -20.22
C ASN A 82 -3.82 -7.41 -19.03
N TYR A 83 -3.41 -8.37 -18.19
CA TYR A 83 -2.59 -8.15 -17.00
C TYR A 83 -1.37 -9.08 -16.99
N ILE A 84 -0.33 -8.69 -16.26
CA ILE A 84 0.78 -9.57 -15.87
C ILE A 84 0.84 -9.56 -14.34
N TYR A 85 0.69 -10.74 -13.74
CA TYR A 85 0.92 -10.92 -12.31
C TYR A 85 2.25 -11.64 -12.11
N LEU A 86 3.12 -11.02 -11.33
CA LEU A 86 4.43 -11.56 -11.00
C LEU A 86 4.70 -11.47 -9.51
N GLU A 87 5.43 -12.43 -8.98
CA GLU A 87 5.80 -12.49 -7.57
C GLU A 87 7.31 -12.66 -7.44
N PHE A 88 7.91 -11.86 -6.56
CA PHE A 88 9.35 -11.94 -6.27
C PHE A 88 9.66 -11.38 -4.88
N ALA A 89 10.87 -11.66 -4.41
CA ALA A 89 11.40 -11.14 -3.16
C ALA A 89 11.76 -9.66 -3.32
N LEU A 90 10.99 -8.78 -2.69
CA LEU A 90 11.16 -7.33 -2.83
C LEU A 90 12.37 -6.79 -2.06
N ASP A 91 12.77 -7.48 -0.99
CA ASP A 91 13.86 -7.11 -0.09
C ASP A 91 15.19 -6.84 -0.81
N GLU A 92 15.51 -7.63 -1.83
CA GLU A 92 16.75 -7.49 -2.59
C GLU A 92 16.70 -6.26 -3.51
N MET A 93 15.57 -6.05 -4.19
CA MET A 93 15.37 -4.88 -5.05
C MET A 93 15.35 -3.58 -4.24
N SER A 94 14.69 -3.57 -3.08
CA SER A 94 14.65 -2.39 -2.21
C SER A 94 16.04 -2.03 -1.66
N ARG A 95 16.91 -3.02 -1.40
CA ARG A 95 18.26 -2.76 -0.88
C ARG A 95 19.22 -2.19 -1.92
N MET A 96 19.02 -2.51 -3.19
CA MET A 96 19.86 -2.12 -4.31
C MET A 96 19.66 -0.70 -4.78
N LEU A 97 18.48 -0.12 -4.53
CA LEU A 97 18.17 1.26 -4.92
C LEU A 97 18.79 2.27 -3.94
N ASN A 98 19.95 1.93 -3.38
CA ASN A 98 20.69 2.75 -2.44
C ASN A 98 21.77 3.58 -3.16
N LYS A 99 21.37 4.83 -3.45
CA LYS A 99 22.14 6.04 -3.83
C LYS A 99 22.34 6.35 -5.32
N ASP A 100 22.04 7.62 -5.64
CA ASP A 100 22.39 8.42 -6.83
C ASP A 100 22.39 7.65 -8.15
N HIS A 101 21.22 7.12 -8.52
CA HIS A 101 20.97 6.66 -9.89
C HIS A 101 20.24 7.77 -10.65
N HIS A 102 20.65 8.03 -11.89
CA HIS A 102 19.94 8.97 -12.77
C HIS A 102 19.17 8.25 -13.88
N HIS A 103 19.39 6.94 -14.04
CA HIS A 103 18.65 6.11 -14.99
C HIS A 103 18.35 4.75 -14.37
N MET A 104 17.10 4.31 -14.53
CA MET A 104 16.64 3.00 -14.13
C MET A 104 15.71 2.42 -15.19
N LYS A 105 15.93 1.16 -15.56
CA LYS A 105 15.07 0.44 -16.50
C LYS A 105 14.67 -0.91 -15.95
N LEU A 106 13.36 -1.12 -15.89
CA LEU A 106 12.74 -2.40 -15.56
C LEU A 106 12.36 -3.10 -16.85
N LYS A 107 12.68 -4.39 -16.98
CA LYS A 107 12.28 -5.20 -18.14
C LYS A 107 11.98 -6.63 -17.73
N LEU A 108 10.80 -7.12 -18.08
CA LEU A 108 10.48 -8.54 -17.96
C LEU A 108 11.12 -9.30 -19.12
N ALA A 109 11.95 -10.28 -18.79
CA ALA A 109 12.62 -11.15 -19.74
C ALA A 109 12.38 -12.61 -19.40
N ASN A 110 12.69 -13.51 -20.34
CA ASN A 110 12.58 -14.94 -20.15
C ASN A 110 13.80 -15.62 -20.75
N ASN A 111 14.46 -16.47 -19.97
CA ASN A 111 15.55 -17.31 -20.42
C ASN A 111 15.05 -18.76 -20.51
N SER A 112 15.32 -19.45 -21.61
CA SER A 112 14.87 -20.83 -21.85
C SER A 112 15.33 -21.82 -20.77
N HIS A 113 16.45 -21.56 -20.11
CA HIS A 113 17.04 -22.45 -19.11
C HIS A 113 16.66 -22.11 -17.67
N ILE A 114 16.46 -20.82 -17.37
CA ILE A 114 16.29 -20.32 -15.99
C ILE A 114 14.83 -19.91 -15.71
N GLY A 115 14.08 -19.57 -16.76
CA GLY A 115 12.71 -19.10 -16.67
C GLY A 115 12.59 -17.57 -16.71
N PRO A 116 11.42 -17.03 -16.29
CA PRO A 116 11.15 -15.60 -16.33
C PRO A 116 11.87 -14.86 -15.20
N TYR A 117 12.40 -13.68 -15.52
CA TYR A 117 13.11 -12.83 -14.58
C TYR A 117 12.86 -11.35 -14.88
N LEU A 118 12.94 -10.52 -13.84
CA LEU A 118 12.87 -9.07 -13.95
C LEU A 118 14.30 -8.53 -14.00
N ARG A 119 14.68 -7.98 -15.14
CA ARG A 119 15.95 -7.30 -15.35
C ARG A 119 15.83 -5.84 -14.93
N VAL A 120 16.71 -5.41 -14.05
CA VAL A 120 16.80 -4.04 -13.54
C VAL A 120 18.16 -3.47 -13.93
N GLU A 121 18.15 -2.48 -14.80
CA GLU A 121 19.36 -1.78 -15.25
C GLU A 121 19.42 -0.43 -14.51
N LEU A 122 20.54 -0.15 -13.85
CA LEU A 122 20.77 1.06 -13.06
C LEU A 122 22.03 1.76 -13.56
N GLN A 123 21.97 3.08 -13.68
CA GLN A 123 23.11 3.91 -14.05
C GLN A 123 23.29 5.04 -13.03
N SER A 124 24.50 5.14 -12.48
CA SER A 124 24.89 6.25 -11.61
C SER A 124 25.78 7.24 -12.37
N PRO A 125 25.85 8.52 -11.95
CA PRO A 125 26.64 9.54 -12.64
C PRO A 125 28.13 9.21 -12.77
N CYS A 126 28.69 8.47 -11.82
CA CYS A 126 30.13 8.17 -11.73
C CYS A 126 30.47 6.68 -11.92
N SER A 127 29.50 5.83 -12.29
CA SER A 127 29.72 4.38 -12.44
C SER A 127 29.22 3.84 -13.76
N ASP A 128 29.70 2.65 -14.09
CA ASP A 128 29.18 1.85 -15.20
C ASP A 128 27.74 1.40 -14.96
N LEU A 129 27.09 0.93 -16.03
CA LEU A 129 25.77 0.32 -16.03
C LEU A 129 25.77 -0.95 -15.17
N ILE A 130 24.97 -0.94 -14.10
CA ILE A 130 24.78 -2.10 -13.23
C ILE A 130 23.50 -2.81 -13.66
N VAL A 131 23.58 -4.13 -13.86
CA VAL A 131 22.44 -4.95 -14.27
C VAL A 131 22.19 -6.02 -13.21
N HIS A 132 20.96 -6.06 -12.71
CA HIS A 132 20.50 -7.08 -11.78
C HIS A 132 19.35 -7.88 -12.38
N GLU A 133 19.32 -9.18 -12.11
CA GLU A 133 18.30 -10.09 -12.62
C GLU A 133 17.61 -10.77 -11.43
N PHE A 134 16.33 -10.46 -11.23
CA PHE A 134 15.52 -11.03 -10.16
C PHE A 134 14.65 -12.15 -10.71
N MET A 135 14.73 -13.34 -10.13
CA MET A 135 13.85 -14.43 -10.49
C MET A 135 12.41 -14.06 -10.12
N VAL A 136 11.49 -14.21 -11.07
CA VAL A 136 10.07 -13.93 -10.84
C VAL A 136 9.23 -15.17 -11.07
N ARG A 137 8.19 -15.34 -10.27
CA ARG A 137 7.14 -16.33 -10.51
C ARG A 137 5.98 -15.66 -11.21
N ILE A 138 5.65 -16.11 -12.41
CA ILE A 138 4.42 -15.68 -13.10
C ILE A 138 3.22 -16.36 -12.44
N ILE A 139 2.23 -15.57 -12.02
CA ILE A 139 1.01 -16.09 -11.40
C ILE A 139 -0.02 -16.39 -12.49
N PRO A 140 -0.55 -17.64 -12.56
CA PRO A 140 -1.55 -18.01 -13.55
C PRO A 140 -2.89 -17.33 -13.29
N SER A 141 -3.67 -17.09 -14.35
CA SER A 141 -4.95 -16.36 -14.30
C SER A 141 -5.96 -16.92 -13.30
N ARG A 142 -6.00 -18.26 -13.15
CA ARG A 142 -6.84 -18.96 -12.16
C ARG A 142 -6.59 -18.56 -10.70
N SER A 143 -5.46 -17.92 -10.40
CA SER A 143 -5.06 -17.54 -9.05
C SER A 143 -5.12 -16.02 -8.82
N TRP A 144 -5.56 -15.23 -9.80
CA TRP A 144 -5.59 -13.78 -9.69
C TRP A 144 -6.59 -13.28 -8.65
N ASP A 145 -7.68 -14.03 -8.41
CA ASP A 145 -8.71 -13.67 -7.43
C ASP A 145 -8.16 -13.57 -5.99
N LEU A 146 -7.07 -14.29 -5.67
CA LEU A 146 -6.41 -14.21 -4.37
C LEU A 146 -5.83 -12.83 -4.06
N TYR A 147 -5.56 -12.04 -5.10
CA TYR A 147 -4.97 -10.71 -5.00
C TYR A 147 -5.99 -9.59 -5.26
N ARG A 148 -7.26 -9.95 -5.51
CA ARG A 148 -8.32 -8.98 -5.76
C ARG A 148 -8.57 -8.17 -4.48
N GLN A 149 -8.80 -6.87 -4.65
CA GLN A 149 -9.23 -6.03 -3.55
C GLN A 149 -10.51 -6.62 -2.93
N PRO A 150 -10.59 -6.71 -1.59
CA PRO A 150 -11.81 -7.18 -0.94
C PRO A 150 -12.98 -6.25 -1.28
N THR A 151 -14.15 -6.83 -1.53
CA THR A 151 -15.37 -6.04 -1.78
C THR A 151 -15.71 -5.26 -0.52
N ILE A 152 -15.62 -3.93 -0.61
CA ILE A 152 -15.97 -3.02 0.48
C ILE A 152 -17.48 -2.85 0.47
N GLY A 153 -18.11 -3.08 1.63
CA GLY A 153 -19.55 -2.86 1.82
C GLY A 153 -19.91 -1.38 1.94
N HIS A 154 -21.12 -1.09 2.41
CA HIS A 154 -21.56 0.28 2.65
C HIS A 154 -20.65 0.99 3.67
N LEU A 155 -20.17 2.18 3.31
CA LEU A 155 -19.33 3.02 4.17
C LEU A 155 -20.20 3.71 5.22
N LYS A 156 -19.85 3.57 6.51
CA LYS A 156 -20.54 4.27 7.59
C LYS A 156 -20.08 5.72 7.74
N MET A 157 -18.78 5.95 7.61
CA MET A 157 -18.16 7.26 7.86
C MET A 157 -16.85 7.39 7.11
N SER A 158 -16.51 8.62 6.75
CA SER A 158 -15.28 8.92 6.02
C SER A 158 -14.66 10.23 6.51
N ILE A 159 -13.49 10.14 7.13
CA ILE A 159 -12.85 11.28 7.80
C ILE A 159 -11.36 11.35 7.44
N TYR A 160 -10.86 12.57 7.32
CA TYR A 160 -9.44 12.82 7.09
C TYR A 160 -8.66 12.72 8.40
N MET A 161 -7.60 11.90 8.40
CA MET A 161 -6.82 11.62 9.60
C MET A 161 -5.98 12.84 10.01
N PRO A 162 -5.77 13.05 11.32
CA PRO A 162 -4.73 13.95 11.82
C PRO A 162 -3.34 13.59 11.26
N PRO A 163 -2.33 14.48 11.41
CA PRO A 163 -0.99 14.25 10.87
C PRO A 163 -0.42 12.87 11.25
N SER A 164 0.02 12.11 10.26
CA SER A 164 0.40 10.69 10.43
C SER A 164 1.49 10.48 11.49
N LYS A 165 2.43 11.43 11.63
CA LYS A 165 3.45 11.43 12.69
C LYS A 165 2.87 11.47 14.11
N GLN A 166 1.77 12.20 14.33
CA GLN A 166 1.11 12.26 15.63
C GLN A 166 0.42 10.92 15.94
N ILE A 167 -0.30 10.38 14.96
CA ILE A 167 -0.95 9.08 15.07
C ILE A 167 0.07 7.96 15.34
N LEU A 168 1.20 7.97 14.63
CA LEU A 168 2.27 7.00 14.84
C LEU A 168 2.83 7.05 16.27
N ARG A 169 2.99 8.24 16.86
CA ARG A 169 3.42 8.39 18.26
C ARG A 169 2.40 7.80 19.24
N LEU A 170 1.10 8.05 19.01
CA LEU A 170 0.04 7.44 19.82
C LEU A 170 0.06 5.91 19.71
N LEU A 171 0.16 5.38 18.49
CA LEU A 171 0.25 3.93 18.24
C LEU A 171 1.49 3.31 18.88
N HIS A 172 2.62 4.02 18.91
CA HIS A 172 3.83 3.59 19.59
C HIS A 172 3.59 3.47 21.11
N SER A 173 2.97 4.47 21.73
CA SER A 173 2.60 4.42 23.15
C SER A 173 1.64 3.27 23.46
N LEU A 174 0.61 3.07 22.61
CA LEU A 174 -0.32 1.95 22.73
C LEU A 174 0.38 0.59 22.65
N LYS A 175 1.33 0.45 21.72
CA LYS A 175 2.12 -0.77 21.58
C LYS A 175 3.01 -1.03 22.80
N SER A 176 3.63 0.02 23.37
CA SER A 176 4.39 -0.07 24.63
C SER A 176 3.53 -0.50 25.81
N MET A 177 2.27 -0.05 25.87
CA MET A 177 1.27 -0.49 26.85
C MET A 177 0.68 -1.88 26.56
N LYS A 178 1.18 -2.58 25.52
CA LYS A 178 0.69 -3.89 25.05
C LYS A 178 -0.79 -3.89 24.68
N ALA A 179 -1.33 -2.76 24.21
CA ALA A 179 -2.70 -2.68 23.72
C ALA A 179 -2.90 -3.61 22.51
N LYS A 180 -3.71 -4.66 22.67
CA LYS A 180 -4.07 -5.56 21.56
C LYS A 180 -4.91 -4.84 20.50
N PHE A 181 -5.75 -3.91 20.92
CA PHE A 181 -6.70 -3.21 20.05
C PHE A 181 -6.67 -1.70 20.24
N VAL A 182 -6.91 -0.99 19.15
CA VAL A 182 -7.17 0.45 19.12
C VAL A 182 -8.57 0.68 18.58
N LYS A 183 -9.31 1.59 19.20
CA LYS A 183 -10.66 2.01 18.80
C LYS A 183 -10.57 3.40 18.19
N PHE A 184 -11.10 3.55 16.98
CA PHE A 184 -11.34 4.84 16.33
C PHE A 184 -12.83 5.14 16.41
N ARG A 185 -13.19 6.32 16.87
CA ARG A 185 -14.56 6.83 16.84
C ARG A 185 -14.54 8.14 16.08
N SER A 186 -15.45 8.34 15.14
CA SER A 186 -15.50 9.59 14.37
C SER A 186 -16.93 9.95 13.96
N ASN A 187 -17.21 11.25 13.83
CA ASN A 187 -18.52 11.77 13.44
C ASN A 187 -18.48 12.64 12.17
N ASN A 188 -19.67 13.04 11.72
CA ASN A 188 -19.88 13.95 10.58
C ASN A 188 -19.57 15.43 10.92
N GLU A 189 -19.21 15.73 12.17
CA GLU A 189 -18.81 17.08 12.61
C GLU A 189 -17.28 17.29 12.58
N GLY A 190 -16.51 16.24 12.24
CA GLY A 190 -15.06 16.33 12.16
C GLY A 190 -14.35 16.05 13.49
N GLU A 191 -15.04 15.41 14.42
CA GLU A 191 -14.48 14.97 15.69
C GLU A 191 -14.05 13.51 15.61
N MET A 192 -12.93 13.19 16.25
CA MET A 192 -12.37 11.85 16.32
C MET A 192 -11.78 11.54 17.69
N TYR A 193 -12.04 10.32 18.17
CA TYR A 193 -11.37 9.73 19.32
C TYR A 193 -10.53 8.53 18.91
N ILE A 194 -9.31 8.45 19.45
CA ILE A 194 -8.45 7.28 19.36
C ILE A 194 -8.22 6.75 20.75
N GLU A 195 -8.78 5.57 21.02
CA GLU A 195 -8.91 5.04 22.37
C GLU A 195 -8.38 3.62 22.47
N SER A 196 -7.83 3.26 23.62
CA SER A 196 -7.52 1.90 23.98
C SER A 196 -7.58 1.73 25.49
N ASN A 197 -8.02 0.55 25.92
CA ASN A 197 -8.00 0.16 27.32
C ASN A 197 -7.06 -1.04 27.49
N THR A 198 -6.14 -0.96 28.43
CA THR A 198 -5.23 -2.05 28.81
C THR A 198 -5.19 -2.18 30.33
N ASP A 199 -4.63 -3.29 30.82
CA ASP A 199 -4.47 -3.51 32.26
C ASP A 199 -3.56 -2.44 32.92
N GLN A 200 -2.75 -1.74 32.14
CA GLN A 200 -1.84 -0.68 32.58
C GLN A 200 -2.50 0.71 32.58
N GLY A 201 -3.72 0.84 32.04
CA GLY A 201 -4.47 2.09 32.00
C GLY A 201 -5.23 2.31 30.69
N GLN A 202 -5.95 3.43 30.65
CA GLN A 202 -6.70 3.88 29.49
C GLN A 202 -5.95 5.02 28.79
N LEU A 203 -5.78 4.91 27.47
CA LEU A 203 -5.35 6.02 26.62
C LEU A 203 -6.54 6.47 25.78
N SER A 204 -6.83 7.77 25.80
CA SER A 204 -7.79 8.40 24.90
C SER A 204 -7.18 9.69 24.36
N ALA A 205 -7.20 9.85 23.05
CA ALA A 205 -6.78 11.05 22.35
C ALA A 205 -7.95 11.61 21.55
N TYR A 206 -8.17 12.91 21.66
CA TYR A 206 -9.25 13.63 20.99
C TYR A 206 -8.70 14.55 19.91
N PHE A 207 -9.37 14.57 18.76
CA PHE A 207 -9.11 15.45 17.64
C PHE A 207 -10.42 16.08 17.19
N SER A 208 -10.38 17.36 16.83
CA SER A 208 -11.52 18.13 16.33
C SER A 208 -11.11 18.85 15.03
N GLU A 209 -12.10 19.47 14.37
CA GLU A 209 -11.89 20.27 13.15
C GLU A 209 -11.29 19.46 11.98
N LEU A 210 -11.54 18.14 11.97
CA LEU A 210 -11.12 17.30 10.86
C LEU A 210 -12.08 17.43 9.69
N GLN A 211 -11.53 17.44 8.48
CA GLN A 211 -12.35 17.35 7.28
C GLN A 211 -13.02 15.98 7.20
N ASN A 212 -14.22 15.91 6.62
CA ASN A 212 -14.92 14.67 6.32
C ASN A 212 -15.67 14.78 4.99
N ASP A 213 -15.90 13.64 4.37
CA ASP A 213 -16.86 13.54 3.29
C ASP A 213 -18.17 13.12 3.94
N ARG A 214 -19.08 14.07 4.13
CA ARG A 214 -20.37 13.80 4.79
C ARG A 214 -21.08 12.66 4.07
N ILE A 215 -21.28 11.56 4.79
CA ILE A 215 -22.10 10.44 4.34
C ILE A 215 -23.46 10.60 5.01
N GLU A 216 -24.52 10.68 4.21
CA GLU A 216 -25.89 10.61 4.70
C GLU A 216 -26.11 9.20 5.27
N SER A 217 -26.04 9.09 6.60
CA SER A 217 -26.36 7.86 7.32
C SER A 217 -27.74 7.99 7.95
N ASP A 218 -28.64 7.03 7.70
CA ASP A 218 -29.98 6.94 8.30
C ASP A 218 -29.98 6.71 9.83
N SER A 219 -28.81 6.46 10.43
CA SER A 219 -28.64 6.16 11.84
C SER A 219 -28.43 7.42 12.68
N GLN A 220 -29.25 7.61 13.72
CA GLN A 220 -29.11 8.61 14.79
C GLN A 220 -27.83 8.46 15.66
N GLU A 221 -26.85 7.63 15.26
CA GLU A 221 -25.60 7.49 16.00
C GLU A 221 -24.63 8.62 15.62
N ASP A 222 -24.32 9.49 16.59
CA ASP A 222 -23.37 10.59 16.38
C ASP A 222 -21.98 10.09 15.97
N PHE A 223 -21.53 8.93 16.45
CA PHE A 223 -20.17 8.41 16.20
C PHE A 223 -20.13 7.03 15.58
N ALA A 224 -19.54 6.93 14.38
CA ALA A 224 -19.11 5.66 13.81
C ALA A 224 -17.87 5.16 14.54
N THR A 225 -17.93 3.92 15.04
CA THR A 225 -16.84 3.29 15.81
C THR A 225 -16.26 2.11 15.05
N VAL A 226 -14.93 1.97 15.06
CA VAL A 226 -14.22 0.79 14.57
C VAL A 226 -13.09 0.38 15.51
N ARG A 227 -12.99 -0.92 15.79
CA ARG A 227 -11.92 -1.54 16.60
C ARG A 227 -11.00 -2.33 15.69
N LEU A 228 -9.69 -2.08 15.80
CA LEU A 228 -8.66 -2.67 14.94
C LEU A 228 -7.49 -3.21 15.77
N MET A 229 -6.73 -4.14 15.21
CA MET A 229 -5.49 -4.62 15.84
C MET A 229 -4.42 -3.53 15.84
N THR A 230 -3.91 -3.17 17.02
CA THR A 230 -2.90 -2.11 17.18
C THR A 230 -1.66 -2.38 16.34
N ASN A 231 -1.20 -3.63 16.27
CA ASN A 231 -0.02 -4.01 15.52
C ASN A 231 -0.17 -3.78 14.00
N SER A 232 -1.33 -4.10 13.42
CA SER A 232 -1.59 -3.92 11.99
C SER A 232 -1.63 -2.45 11.61
N VAL A 233 -2.34 -1.63 12.42
CA VAL A 233 -2.41 -0.18 12.20
C VAL A 233 -1.04 0.47 12.43
N HIS A 234 -0.32 0.07 13.48
CA HIS A 234 1.05 0.55 13.72
C HIS A 234 1.99 0.19 12.56
N GLN A 235 1.92 -1.03 12.02
CA GLN A 235 2.74 -1.46 10.88
C GLN A 235 2.48 -0.55 9.66
N PHE A 236 1.21 -0.27 9.37
CA PHE A 236 0.83 0.65 8.29
C PHE A 236 1.39 2.06 8.49
N TYR A 237 1.14 2.70 9.64
CA TYR A 237 1.66 4.04 9.91
C TYR A 237 3.19 4.11 9.96
N SER A 238 3.85 3.03 10.39
CA SER A 238 5.32 2.93 10.38
C SER A 238 5.90 2.76 8.98
N ALA A 239 5.10 2.28 8.02
CA ALA A 239 5.55 2.14 6.64
C ALA A 239 5.56 3.48 5.90
N LEU A 240 4.67 4.41 6.29
CA LEU A 240 4.42 5.65 5.54
C LEU A 240 5.41 6.79 5.84
N PRO A 241 5.63 7.70 4.86
CA PRO A 241 6.31 8.97 5.10
C PRO A 241 5.57 9.87 6.10
N PRO A 242 6.27 10.73 6.87
CA PRO A 242 5.68 11.53 7.95
C PRO A 242 4.61 12.55 7.54
N LEU A 243 4.59 12.98 6.28
CA LEU A 243 3.65 13.98 5.75
C LEU A 243 2.52 13.36 4.91
N THR A 244 2.40 12.03 4.93
CA THR A 244 1.37 11.32 4.19
C THR A 244 -0.01 11.70 4.73
N ARG A 245 -0.87 12.20 3.85
CA ARG A 245 -2.27 12.45 4.17
C ARG A 245 -3.06 11.16 4.00
N ILE A 246 -3.87 10.85 5.00
CA ILE A 246 -4.58 9.58 5.09
C ILE A 246 -6.05 9.89 5.34
N LYS A 247 -6.91 9.15 4.67
CA LYS A 247 -8.35 9.16 4.86
C LYS A 247 -8.77 7.82 5.45
N LEU A 248 -9.54 7.86 6.53
CA LEU A 248 -10.10 6.69 7.20
C LEU A 248 -11.55 6.53 6.78
N ASN A 249 -11.84 5.37 6.20
CA ASN A 249 -13.16 4.93 5.81
C ASN A 249 -13.59 3.82 6.78
N THR A 250 -14.57 4.12 7.62
CA THR A 250 -15.16 3.15 8.54
C THR A 250 -16.23 2.35 7.79
N ILE A 251 -16.03 1.03 7.67
CA ILE A 251 -16.93 0.14 6.94
C ILE A 251 -17.85 -0.57 7.95
N THR A 252 -17.25 -1.24 8.94
CA THR A 252 -17.98 -1.87 10.05
C THR A 252 -17.29 -1.56 11.37
N ASP A 253 -17.84 -2.07 12.47
CA ASP A 253 -17.24 -1.99 13.81
C ASP A 253 -15.90 -2.73 13.92
N ARG A 254 -15.57 -3.60 12.95
CA ARG A 254 -14.36 -4.44 12.94
C ARG A 254 -13.53 -4.32 11.66
N MET A 255 -13.91 -3.42 10.75
CA MET A 255 -13.25 -3.29 9.45
C MET A 255 -13.19 -1.82 9.02
N ALA A 256 -12.01 -1.41 8.60
CA ALA A 256 -11.78 -0.08 8.08
C ALA A 256 -10.82 -0.11 6.89
N GLU A 257 -10.88 0.94 6.09
CA GLU A 257 -9.97 1.19 4.99
C GLU A 257 -9.24 2.51 5.23
N PHE A 258 -7.92 2.48 5.12
CA PHE A 258 -7.06 3.65 5.09
C PHE A 258 -6.61 3.87 3.64
N LYS A 259 -6.90 5.07 3.11
CA LYS A 259 -6.49 5.50 1.78
C LYS A 259 -5.54 6.68 1.87
N THR A 260 -4.43 6.64 1.16
CA THR A 260 -3.59 7.83 0.98
C THR A 260 -4.09 8.63 -0.20
N PHE A 261 -3.98 9.95 -0.12
CA PHE A 261 -4.23 10.84 -1.24
C PHE A 261 -3.05 11.79 -1.40
N SER A 262 -2.45 11.79 -2.58
CA SER A 262 -1.44 12.77 -2.99
C SER A 262 -2.12 13.83 -3.86
N HIS A 263 -1.55 15.04 -3.88
CA HIS A 263 -2.02 16.10 -4.78
C HIS A 263 -1.79 15.77 -6.26
N GLU A 264 -0.81 14.93 -6.57
CA GLU A 264 -0.38 14.64 -7.95
C GLU A 264 -0.97 13.32 -8.49
N GLU A 265 -1.77 12.59 -7.71
CA GLU A 265 -2.36 11.27 -8.05
C GLU A 265 -1.39 10.17 -8.53
N ASP A 266 -0.08 10.42 -8.52
CA ASP A 266 0.94 9.51 -9.06
C ASP A 266 0.97 8.14 -8.38
N ALA A 267 0.65 8.11 -7.08
CA ALA A 267 0.56 6.88 -6.32
C ALA A 267 -0.55 6.90 -5.29
N LYS A 268 -1.21 5.76 -5.12
CA LYS A 268 -2.33 5.58 -4.19
C LYS A 268 -2.08 4.32 -3.37
N ILE A 269 -2.06 4.46 -2.05
CA ILE A 269 -2.00 3.34 -1.12
C ILE A 269 -3.39 3.10 -0.58
N VAL A 270 -3.80 1.84 -0.60
CA VAL A 270 -5.03 1.36 0.04
C VAL A 270 -4.65 0.26 1.01
N PHE A 271 -5.04 0.43 2.25
CA PHE A 271 -4.83 -0.53 3.31
C PHE A 271 -6.19 -0.84 3.97
N VAL A 272 -6.69 -2.03 3.71
CA VAL A 272 -7.91 -2.53 4.32
C VAL A 272 -7.50 -3.42 5.48
N VAL A 273 -8.06 -3.19 6.65
CA VAL A 273 -7.80 -3.99 7.85
C VAL A 273 -9.12 -4.46 8.43
N GLY A 274 -9.22 -5.75 8.67
CA GLY A 274 -10.42 -6.42 9.13
C GLY A 274 -10.11 -7.84 9.59
N ASN A 275 -11.01 -8.44 10.37
CA ASN A 275 -10.84 -9.68 11.13
C ASN A 275 -10.21 -9.47 12.52
N ILE A 276 -11.09 -9.16 13.48
CA ILE A 276 -10.88 -9.57 14.86
C ILE A 276 -11.53 -10.96 14.99
N THR A 277 -10.76 -12.03 14.78
CA THR A 277 -11.10 -13.30 15.43
C THR A 277 -10.70 -13.14 16.89
N GLU A 278 -11.68 -13.23 17.80
CA GLU A 278 -11.47 -13.11 19.25
C GLU A 278 -10.45 -14.14 19.76
#